data_AF-A0A257NIK6-F1
#
_entry.id   AF-A0A257NIK6-F1
#
_cell.length_a   1.000
_cell.length_b   1.000
_cell.length_c   1.000
_cell.angle_alpha   90.00
_cell.angle_beta   90.00
_cell.angle_gamma   90.00
#
_symmetry.space_group_name_H-M   'P 1'
#
loop_
_entity.id
_entity.type
_entity.pdbx_description
1 polymer ?
#
loop_
_entity_poly.entity_id
_entity_poly.type
_entity_poly.pdbx_seq_one_letter_code
_entity_poly.pdbx_strand_id
1 'polypeptide(L)'
;TETLVRRGDLTLEEAEAALDAFNTRLQDVLEEVRTVPVPTLEAVPHSPVPADVENPMTGVPVELILSVARATTSAPAGFTIHPKLERQFAQRHQLLEAGEVDWALGEALAFGTLVHEGVNVRLMGQDSRRGTFSHRHAALIDYENGDQWVPLAHLDAPGFFTVRDSFLSEYAALGFEYGYSVEAKQRTLVLWEAQFGDFVNGAEIIIDNFLVAAEDKWGQTASLTMLLPHGYEGQGPEHSSGRIERFLSLCARNNIRVAVPTTSAQYFHLLRSQVRRERVAPLVIFTPKSLLRATQTRSSVEEFVNGSFQRVLDDHPEDRAAVTRVVLASGKVAHEALGYRDEWGLSHVAVVRVEQLYPWPAENIEALLATYPNAQEVVWLQEEPENMGAWPFVHLQMHRQLRDKQVRHVARHESASPATGSGLVHAAEHADLFDRALR
;
A
#
# COMPACT_ATOMS: atom_id res chain seq x y z
N THR A 1 28.59 44.01 15.68
CA THR A 1 28.61 45.49 15.68
C THR A 1 29.72 46.03 16.58
N GLU A 2 29.72 45.79 17.88
CA GLU A 2 30.77 46.31 18.80
C GLU A 2 32.22 46.01 18.40
N THR A 3 32.52 44.79 17.92
CA THR A 3 33.89 44.43 17.48
C THR A 3 34.33 45.20 16.23
N LEU A 4 33.40 45.51 15.32
CA LEU A 4 33.67 46.31 14.12
C LEU A 4 33.86 47.78 14.50
N VAL A 5 33.07 48.28 15.46
CA VAL A 5 33.25 49.61 16.04
C VAL A 5 34.59 49.76 16.76
N ARG A 6 35.01 48.75 17.55
CA ARG A 6 36.32 48.76 18.23
C ARG A 6 37.51 48.64 17.27
N ARG A 7 37.32 48.01 16.09
CA ARG A 7 38.35 47.89 15.05
C ARG A 7 38.43 49.09 14.12
N GLY A 8 37.44 49.99 14.18
CA GLY A 8 37.36 51.17 13.30
C GLY A 8 36.76 50.88 11.92
N ASP A 9 36.26 49.66 11.69
CA ASP A 9 35.65 49.23 10.41
C ASP A 9 34.20 49.74 10.25
N LEU A 10 33.60 50.26 11.33
CA LEU A 10 32.25 50.83 11.39
C LEU A 10 32.21 51.87 12.50
N THR A 11 31.60 53.03 12.28
CA THR A 11 31.40 54.01 13.36
C THR A 11 30.19 53.64 14.23
N LEU A 12 30.12 54.17 15.46
CA LEU A 12 28.95 53.98 16.31
C LEU A 12 27.68 54.59 15.68
N GLU A 13 27.84 55.74 15.01
CA GLU A 13 26.76 56.43 14.32
C GLU A 13 26.21 55.62 13.13
N GLU A 14 27.08 55.02 12.32
CA GLU A 14 26.67 54.12 11.23
C GLU A 14 25.95 52.87 11.77
N ALA A 15 26.38 52.35 12.94
CA ALA A 15 25.73 51.22 13.59
C ALA A 15 24.32 51.57 14.12
N GLU A 16 24.17 52.73 14.77
CA GLU A 16 22.88 53.23 15.27
C GLU A 16 21.94 53.55 14.11
N ALA A 17 22.42 54.23 13.08
CA ALA A 17 21.64 54.54 11.88
C ALA A 17 21.17 53.28 11.14
N ALA A 18 22.01 52.23 11.05
CA ALA A 18 21.61 50.96 10.46
C ALA A 18 20.54 50.23 11.28
N LEU A 19 20.62 50.28 12.61
CA LEU A 19 19.62 49.71 13.50
C LEU A 19 18.28 50.47 13.41
N ASP A 20 18.34 51.80 13.42
CA ASP A 20 17.16 52.66 13.27
C ASP A 20 16.50 52.42 11.91
N ALA A 21 17.27 52.37 10.83
CA ALA A 21 16.75 52.06 9.50
C ALA A 21 16.08 50.67 9.43
N PHE A 22 16.64 49.66 10.11
CA PHE A 22 16.03 48.32 10.19
C PHE A 22 14.71 48.35 10.97
N ASN A 23 14.66 49.03 12.11
CA ASN A 23 13.45 49.17 12.92
C ASN A 23 12.37 49.97 12.19
N THR A 24 12.73 51.07 11.53
CA THR A 24 11.81 51.84 10.67
C THR A 24 11.22 50.94 9.59
N ARG A 25 12.05 50.14 8.90
CA ARG A 25 11.54 49.20 7.89
C ARG A 25 10.56 48.16 8.45
N LEU A 26 10.82 47.62 9.65
CA LEU A 26 9.89 46.70 10.30
C LEU A 26 8.57 47.38 10.64
N GLN A 27 8.62 48.64 11.12
CA GLN A 27 7.43 49.41 11.43
C GLN A 27 6.63 49.76 10.18
N ASP A 28 7.30 50.18 9.11
CA ASP A 28 6.66 50.49 7.82
C ASP A 28 5.92 49.28 7.26
N VAL A 29 6.55 48.10 7.28
CA VAL A 29 5.91 46.84 6.86
C VAL A 29 4.72 46.48 7.75
N LEU A 30 4.80 46.72 9.06
CA LEU A 30 3.68 46.48 9.97
C LEU A 30 2.49 47.41 9.67
N GLU A 31 2.75 48.70 9.42
CA GLU A 31 1.69 49.64 9.05
C GLU A 31 1.10 49.30 7.68
N GLU A 32 1.92 48.87 6.70
CA GLU A 32 1.44 48.39 5.41
C GLU A 32 0.48 47.20 5.58
N VAL A 33 0.86 46.18 6.37
CA VAL A 33 0.01 45.01 6.63
C VAL A 33 -1.30 45.38 7.33
N ARG A 34 -1.29 46.40 8.21
CA ARG A 34 -2.52 46.88 8.87
C ARG A 34 -3.51 47.54 7.91
N THR A 35 -3.03 48.06 6.79
CA THR A 35 -3.91 48.63 5.75
C THR A 35 -4.52 47.56 4.86
N VAL A 36 -3.99 46.32 4.86
CA VAL A 36 -4.57 45.21 4.12
C VAL A 36 -5.92 44.84 4.76
N PRO A 37 -7.04 44.98 4.03
CA PRO A 37 -8.35 44.63 4.57
C PRO A 37 -8.38 43.16 4.95
N VAL A 38 -8.70 42.86 6.21
CA VAL A 38 -8.94 41.48 6.64
C VAL A 38 -10.28 41.04 6.06
N PRO A 39 -10.32 40.00 5.21
CA PRO A 39 -11.57 39.51 4.67
C PRO A 39 -12.46 39.02 5.81
N THR A 40 -13.73 39.43 5.80
CA THR A 40 -14.73 38.88 6.73
C THR A 40 -15.10 37.48 6.25
N LEU A 41 -14.95 36.47 7.11
CA LEU A 41 -15.40 35.12 6.78
C LEU A 41 -16.91 35.04 6.95
N GLU A 42 -17.63 34.79 5.86
CA GLU A 42 -19.08 34.55 5.90
C GLU A 42 -19.42 33.17 6.49
N ALA A 43 -18.49 32.22 6.40
CA ALA A 43 -18.58 30.88 6.95
C ALA A 43 -17.19 30.30 7.23
N VAL A 44 -17.14 29.18 7.97
CA VAL A 44 -15.91 28.40 8.13
C VAL A 44 -15.52 27.83 6.75
N PRO A 45 -14.34 28.16 6.21
CA PRO A 45 -13.91 27.63 4.93
C PRO A 45 -13.72 26.12 5.04
N HIS A 46 -14.26 25.39 4.06
CA HIS A 46 -14.04 23.96 3.92
C HIS A 46 -13.41 23.70 2.56
N SER A 47 -12.28 23.02 2.55
CA SER A 47 -11.66 22.60 1.29
C SER A 47 -12.54 21.49 0.67
N PRO A 48 -12.71 21.43 -0.66
CA PRO A 48 -13.48 20.35 -1.29
C PRO A 48 -12.78 19.00 -1.07
N VAL A 49 -13.54 17.91 -0.97
CA VAL A 49 -12.96 16.56 -0.95
C VAL A 49 -12.55 16.18 -2.38
N PRO A 50 -11.27 15.88 -2.65
CA PRO A 50 -10.85 15.39 -3.96
C PRO A 50 -11.60 14.12 -4.35
N ALA A 51 -12.08 14.03 -5.59
CA ALA A 51 -12.78 12.84 -6.06
C ALA A 51 -11.84 11.62 -6.13
N ASP A 52 -12.33 10.44 -5.73
CA ASP A 52 -11.65 9.18 -5.99
C ASP A 52 -12.12 8.60 -7.33
N VAL A 53 -11.55 9.09 -8.43
CA VAL A 53 -11.90 8.67 -9.80
C VAL A 53 -11.57 7.19 -10.03
N GLU A 54 -12.25 6.57 -11.00
CA GLU A 54 -12.02 5.18 -11.40
C GLU A 54 -10.54 4.88 -11.68
N ASN A 55 -10.14 3.63 -11.48
CA ASN A 55 -8.76 3.22 -11.72
C ASN A 55 -8.46 3.23 -13.23
N PRO A 56 -7.33 3.83 -13.65
CA PRO A 56 -6.94 3.81 -15.05
C PRO A 56 -6.66 2.38 -15.52
N MET A 57 -6.81 2.13 -16.81
CA MET A 57 -6.32 0.89 -17.42
C MET A 57 -4.81 0.81 -17.26
N THR A 58 -4.34 -0.32 -16.71
CA THR A 58 -2.92 -0.55 -16.42
C THR A 58 -2.38 -1.82 -17.05
N GLY A 59 -3.19 -2.57 -17.81
CA GLY A 59 -2.74 -3.68 -18.62
C GLY A 59 -1.63 -3.32 -19.62
N VAL A 60 -0.89 -4.33 -20.07
CA VAL A 60 0.27 -4.18 -20.98
C VAL A 60 0.30 -5.30 -22.03
N PRO A 61 0.95 -5.09 -23.19
CA PRO A 61 1.09 -6.15 -24.19
C PRO A 61 1.76 -7.41 -23.62
N VAL A 62 1.29 -8.59 -24.04
CA VAL A 62 1.81 -9.88 -23.57
C VAL A 62 3.30 -10.04 -23.87
N GLU A 63 3.77 -9.49 -24.98
CA GLU A 63 5.18 -9.52 -25.37
C GLU A 63 6.07 -8.82 -24.34
N LEU A 64 5.58 -7.71 -23.76
CA LEU A 64 6.27 -6.97 -22.72
C LEU A 64 6.28 -7.75 -21.39
N ILE A 65 5.19 -8.44 -21.06
CA ILE A 65 5.15 -9.33 -19.89
C ILE A 65 6.21 -10.41 -20.02
N LEU A 66 6.24 -11.10 -21.17
CA LEU A 66 7.20 -12.17 -21.42
C LEU A 66 8.65 -11.67 -21.49
N SER A 67 8.90 -10.46 -22.00
CA SER A 67 10.25 -9.90 -22.01
C SER A 67 10.73 -9.55 -20.59
N VAL A 68 9.89 -8.91 -19.79
CA VAL A 68 10.23 -8.56 -18.40
C VAL A 68 10.40 -9.81 -17.54
N ALA A 69 9.51 -10.79 -17.67
CA ALA A 69 9.61 -12.06 -16.94
C ALA A 69 10.92 -12.80 -17.24
N ARG A 70 11.32 -12.89 -18.52
CA ARG A 70 12.60 -13.49 -18.92
C ARG A 70 13.80 -12.72 -18.35
N ALA A 71 13.75 -11.39 -18.36
CA ALA A 71 14.82 -10.58 -17.81
C ALA A 71 15.00 -10.84 -16.31
N THR A 72 13.92 -10.89 -15.53
CA THR A 72 13.96 -11.02 -14.07
C THR A 72 14.38 -12.40 -13.56
N THR A 73 14.28 -13.43 -14.41
CA THR A 73 14.72 -14.81 -14.10
C THR A 73 16.04 -15.20 -14.78
N SER A 74 16.74 -14.25 -15.41
CA SER A 74 18.00 -14.49 -16.12
C SER A 74 19.18 -13.70 -15.53
N ALA A 75 20.39 -14.17 -15.83
CA ALA A 75 21.64 -13.54 -15.44
C ALA A 75 22.61 -13.50 -16.63
N PRO A 76 23.58 -12.57 -16.65
CA PRO A 76 24.53 -12.46 -17.75
C PRO A 76 25.47 -13.67 -17.82
N ALA A 77 26.11 -13.86 -18.97
CA ALA A 77 27.11 -14.90 -19.14
C ALA A 77 28.22 -14.78 -18.08
N GLY A 78 28.56 -15.90 -17.44
CA GLY A 78 29.56 -15.95 -16.37
C GLY A 78 29.02 -15.67 -14.97
N PHE A 79 27.72 -15.35 -14.80
CA PHE A 79 27.10 -15.22 -13.49
C PHE A 79 26.59 -16.57 -12.97
N THR A 80 27.02 -16.96 -11.77
CA THR A 80 26.61 -18.21 -11.11
C THR A 80 25.42 -17.95 -10.19
N ILE A 81 24.22 -18.33 -10.64
CA ILE A 81 23.01 -18.22 -9.82
C ILE A 81 23.08 -19.27 -8.69
N HIS A 82 22.70 -18.88 -7.47
CA HIS A 82 22.61 -19.81 -6.34
C HIS A 82 21.63 -20.97 -6.66
N PRO A 83 21.97 -22.25 -6.42
CA PRO A 83 21.16 -23.41 -6.85
C PRO A 83 19.68 -23.41 -6.40
N LYS A 84 19.40 -22.86 -5.20
CA LYS A 84 18.01 -22.68 -4.73
C LYS A 84 17.21 -21.68 -5.58
N LEU A 85 17.85 -20.62 -6.09
CA LEU A 85 17.20 -19.63 -6.96
C LEU A 85 16.97 -20.17 -8.36
N GLU A 86 17.90 -20.98 -8.89
CA GLU A 86 17.69 -21.66 -10.18
C GLU A 86 16.40 -22.50 -10.17
N ARG A 87 16.14 -23.23 -9.08
CA ARG A 87 14.88 -23.99 -8.92
C ARG A 87 13.66 -23.08 -8.88
N GLN A 88 13.75 -21.95 -8.16
CA GLN A 88 12.66 -20.98 -8.08
C GLN A 88 12.37 -20.32 -9.44
N PHE A 89 13.42 -20.00 -10.21
CA PHE A 89 13.29 -19.41 -11.54
C PHE A 89 12.76 -20.42 -12.55
N ALA A 90 13.21 -21.67 -12.50
CA ALA A 90 12.65 -22.76 -13.31
C ALA A 90 11.16 -22.97 -13.01
N GLN A 91 10.76 -22.93 -11.73
CA GLN A 91 9.34 -22.99 -11.35
C GLN A 91 8.54 -21.82 -11.92
N ARG A 92 9.06 -20.59 -11.85
CA ARG A 92 8.39 -19.42 -12.46
C ARG A 92 8.25 -19.54 -13.98
N HIS A 93 9.26 -20.07 -14.66
CA HIS A 93 9.15 -20.36 -16.09
C HIS A 93 8.01 -21.34 -16.39
N GLN A 94 7.89 -22.42 -15.62
CA GLN A 94 6.80 -23.39 -15.77
C GLN A 94 5.42 -22.78 -15.51
N LEU A 95 5.29 -21.93 -14.47
CA LEU A 95 4.05 -21.22 -14.20
C LEU A 95 3.67 -20.30 -15.36
N LEU A 96 4.64 -19.54 -15.88
CA LEU A 96 4.40 -18.63 -16.99
C LEU A 96 4.01 -19.38 -18.28
N GLU A 97 4.64 -20.53 -18.56
CA GLU A 97 4.25 -21.43 -19.66
C GLU A 97 2.84 -21.99 -19.50
N ALA A 98 2.40 -22.23 -18.26
CA ALA A 98 1.03 -22.61 -17.92
C ALA A 98 0.05 -21.42 -17.92
N GLY A 99 0.52 -20.20 -18.21
CA GLY A 99 -0.30 -18.99 -18.21
C GLY A 99 -0.59 -18.41 -16.82
N GLU A 100 0.15 -18.81 -15.79
CA GLU A 100 0.03 -18.32 -14.42
C GLU A 100 1.20 -17.40 -14.01
N VAL A 101 0.92 -16.43 -13.15
CA VAL A 101 1.90 -15.51 -12.57
C VAL A 101 1.77 -15.54 -11.05
N ASP A 102 2.89 -15.74 -10.33
CA ASP A 102 2.94 -15.68 -8.87
C ASP A 102 3.08 -14.23 -8.35
N TRP A 103 2.93 -14.03 -7.04
CA TRP A 103 2.98 -12.70 -6.43
C TRP A 103 4.26 -11.91 -6.75
N ALA A 104 5.40 -12.58 -6.63
CA ALA A 104 6.71 -11.95 -6.82
C ALA A 104 7.00 -11.65 -8.29
N LEU A 105 6.57 -12.52 -9.22
CA LEU A 105 6.64 -12.21 -10.64
C LEU A 105 5.67 -11.09 -11.00
N GLY A 106 4.45 -11.07 -10.48
CA GLY A 106 3.51 -9.96 -10.67
C GLY A 106 4.06 -8.61 -10.22
N GLU A 107 4.75 -8.57 -9.08
CA GLU A 107 5.49 -7.39 -8.62
C GLU A 107 6.62 -6.99 -9.59
N ALA A 108 7.45 -7.94 -9.99
CA ALA A 108 8.56 -7.70 -10.91
C ALA A 108 8.07 -7.22 -12.29
N LEU A 109 6.92 -7.73 -12.77
CA LEU A 109 6.25 -7.26 -13.97
C LEU A 109 5.77 -5.82 -13.81
N ALA A 110 5.22 -5.44 -12.66
CA ALA A 110 4.79 -4.07 -12.42
C ALA A 110 5.98 -3.10 -12.50
N PHE A 111 7.09 -3.45 -11.86
CA PHE A 111 8.31 -2.65 -11.89
C PHE A 111 8.92 -2.58 -13.29
N GLY A 112 9.14 -3.72 -13.95
CA GLY A 112 9.82 -3.76 -15.25
C GLY A 112 9.00 -3.12 -16.38
N THR A 113 7.67 -3.26 -16.35
CA THR A 113 6.80 -2.62 -17.35
C THR A 113 6.77 -1.10 -17.19
N LEU A 114 6.78 -0.58 -15.95
CA LEU A 114 6.91 0.85 -15.68
C LEU A 114 8.27 1.39 -16.17
N VAL A 115 9.35 0.67 -15.89
CA VAL A 115 10.70 1.00 -16.36
C VAL A 115 10.75 1.08 -17.88
N HIS A 116 10.17 0.10 -18.58
CA HIS A 116 10.05 0.10 -20.03
C HIS A 116 9.25 1.29 -20.58
N GLU A 117 8.23 1.75 -19.85
CA GLU A 117 7.41 2.92 -20.20
C GLU A 117 8.09 4.27 -19.87
N GLY A 118 9.30 4.27 -19.31
CA GLY A 118 10.04 5.49 -18.97
C GLY A 118 9.69 6.07 -17.60
N VAL A 119 9.10 5.24 -16.73
CA VAL A 119 8.87 5.55 -15.32
C VAL A 119 10.02 4.96 -14.50
N ASN A 120 10.59 5.78 -13.61
CA ASN A 120 11.58 5.28 -12.66
C ASN A 120 10.89 4.48 -11.56
N VAL A 121 11.56 3.47 -11.04
CA VAL A 121 11.07 2.69 -9.91
C VAL A 121 12.16 2.66 -8.84
N ARG A 122 11.82 3.11 -7.64
CA ARG A 122 12.71 3.14 -6.48
C ARG A 122 12.07 2.35 -5.35
N LEU A 123 12.72 1.26 -4.94
CA LEU A 123 12.34 0.47 -3.78
C LEU A 123 13.44 0.54 -2.71
N MET A 124 13.08 0.97 -1.51
CA MET A 124 13.98 1.04 -0.36
C MET A 124 13.31 0.39 0.86
N GLY A 125 14.07 -0.36 1.63
CA GLY A 125 13.57 -1.01 2.85
C GLY A 125 14.60 -1.99 3.39
N GLN A 126 14.39 -2.50 4.59
CA GLN A 126 15.33 -3.47 5.17
C GLN A 126 15.23 -4.80 4.43
N ASP A 127 16.36 -5.27 3.89
CA ASP A 127 16.47 -6.52 3.12
C ASP A 127 15.54 -6.59 1.88
N SER A 128 15.01 -5.47 1.40
CA SER A 128 14.05 -5.41 0.30
C SER A 128 14.60 -5.90 -1.04
N ARG A 129 15.93 -5.89 -1.25
CA ARG A 129 16.56 -6.47 -2.45
C ARG A 129 16.22 -7.94 -2.63
N ARG A 130 16.34 -8.72 -1.55
CA ARG A 130 15.92 -10.13 -1.50
C ARG A 130 14.43 -10.26 -1.22
N GLY A 131 13.90 -9.32 -0.44
CA GLY A 131 12.63 -9.41 0.25
C GLY A 131 12.80 -10.16 1.58
N THR A 132 12.15 -9.67 2.64
CA THR A 132 12.14 -10.29 3.98
C THR A 132 11.85 -11.79 3.89
N PHE A 133 10.83 -12.14 3.11
CA PHE A 133 10.33 -13.51 2.95
C PHE A 133 11.05 -14.30 1.86
N SER A 134 12.14 -13.78 1.29
CA SER A 134 12.89 -14.39 0.18
C SER A 134 11.97 -14.73 -1.00
N HIS A 135 11.09 -13.79 -1.36
CA HIS A 135 10.17 -13.92 -2.49
C HIS A 135 10.66 -13.13 -3.71
N ARG A 136 11.26 -11.95 -3.50
CA ARG A 136 11.50 -10.95 -4.56
C ARG A 136 12.73 -11.24 -5.41
N HIS A 137 13.92 -11.30 -4.77
CA HIS A 137 15.20 -11.46 -5.47
C HIS A 137 15.44 -10.45 -6.60
N ALA A 138 15.15 -9.17 -6.36
CA ALA A 138 15.37 -8.08 -7.33
C ALA A 138 16.87 -7.77 -7.54
N ALA A 139 17.72 -8.11 -6.56
CA ALA A 139 19.17 -8.16 -6.72
C ALA A 139 19.66 -9.59 -6.45
N LEU A 140 20.43 -10.11 -7.39
CA LEU A 140 21.10 -11.41 -7.32
C LEU A 140 22.55 -11.19 -6.86
N ILE A 141 23.06 -12.14 -6.08
CA ILE A 141 24.46 -12.20 -5.68
C ILE A 141 25.04 -13.47 -6.28
N ASP A 142 26.14 -13.34 -7.01
CA ASP A 142 26.86 -14.45 -7.62
C ASP A 142 27.32 -15.42 -6.53
N TYR A 143 27.06 -16.70 -6.74
CA TYR A 143 27.30 -17.74 -5.76
C TYR A 143 28.79 -18.02 -5.51
N GLU A 144 29.65 -17.76 -6.50
CA GLU A 144 31.08 -18.06 -6.43
C GLU A 144 31.91 -16.85 -5.99
N ASN A 145 31.61 -15.66 -6.53
CA ASN A 145 32.46 -14.48 -6.36
C ASN A 145 31.81 -13.32 -5.59
N GLY A 146 30.49 -13.37 -5.35
CA GLY A 146 29.76 -12.34 -4.61
C GLY A 146 29.40 -11.06 -5.38
N ASP A 147 29.63 -11.02 -6.70
CA ASP A 147 29.24 -9.89 -7.54
C ASP A 147 27.71 -9.72 -7.57
N GLN A 148 27.26 -8.47 -7.67
CA GLN A 148 25.83 -8.15 -7.67
C GLN A 148 25.30 -7.94 -9.09
N TRP A 149 24.18 -8.58 -9.39
CA TRP A 149 23.39 -8.35 -10.60
C TRP A 149 21.97 -7.88 -10.26
N VAL A 150 21.50 -6.79 -10.87
CA VAL A 150 20.12 -6.29 -10.69
C VAL A 150 19.43 -6.34 -12.05
N PRO A 151 18.62 -7.38 -12.35
CA PRO A 151 18.11 -7.60 -13.70
C PRO A 151 17.33 -6.41 -14.27
N LEU A 152 16.41 -5.83 -13.49
CA LEU A 152 15.59 -4.71 -13.92
C LEU A 152 16.37 -3.40 -14.15
N ALA A 153 17.53 -3.24 -13.50
CA ALA A 153 18.39 -2.08 -13.72
C ALA A 153 19.18 -2.14 -15.04
N HIS A 154 19.21 -3.31 -15.68
CA HIS A 154 19.90 -3.56 -16.95
C HIS A 154 18.93 -3.82 -18.10
N LEU A 155 17.64 -3.50 -17.93
CA LEU A 155 16.71 -3.46 -19.05
C LEU A 155 17.12 -2.34 -20.02
N ASP A 156 17.10 -2.63 -21.32
CA ASP A 156 17.19 -1.60 -22.35
C ASP A 156 15.87 -0.82 -22.40
N ALA A 157 15.77 0.19 -21.55
CA ALA A 157 14.55 0.92 -21.26
C ALA A 157 14.86 2.39 -20.87
N PRO A 158 13.93 3.33 -21.12
CA PRO A 158 14.13 4.74 -20.79
C PRO A 158 14.02 5.07 -19.30
N GLY A 159 13.39 4.22 -18.48
CA GLY A 159 13.29 4.38 -17.04
C GLY A 159 14.45 3.73 -16.28
N PHE A 160 14.63 4.09 -15.02
CA PHE A 160 15.63 3.49 -14.14
C PHE A 160 15.00 2.69 -13.00
N PHE A 161 15.53 1.50 -12.74
CA PHE A 161 15.19 0.72 -11.56
C PHE A 161 16.28 0.84 -10.49
N THR A 162 15.89 1.19 -9.27
CA THR A 162 16.77 1.19 -8.10
C THR A 162 16.13 0.42 -6.97
N VAL A 163 16.83 -0.59 -6.48
CA VAL A 163 16.49 -1.30 -5.24
C VAL A 163 17.66 -1.22 -4.27
N ARG A 164 17.38 -0.87 -3.02
CA ARG A 164 18.41 -0.67 -1.98
C ARG A 164 17.92 -1.26 -0.67
N ASP A 165 18.84 -1.88 0.05
CA ASP A 165 18.59 -2.21 1.46
C ASP A 165 18.89 -0.97 2.30
N SER A 166 17.94 -0.59 3.15
CA SER A 166 18.13 0.53 4.07
C SER A 166 19.01 0.14 5.26
N PHE A 167 19.47 1.15 5.98
CA PHE A 167 19.88 0.94 7.37
C PHE A 167 18.70 0.41 8.20
N LEU A 168 19.00 -0.14 9.37
CA LEU A 168 18.01 -0.57 10.35
C LEU A 168 17.36 0.65 11.04
N SER A 169 16.63 1.45 10.26
CA SER A 169 15.95 2.66 10.71
C SER A 169 14.69 2.90 9.88
N GLU A 170 13.52 2.72 10.48
CA GLU A 170 12.24 3.01 9.84
C GLU A 170 12.03 4.52 9.73
N TYR A 171 12.30 5.27 10.82
CA TYR A 171 12.10 6.70 10.87
C TYR A 171 12.85 7.47 9.77
N ALA A 172 14.18 7.27 9.70
CA ALA A 172 15.01 8.02 8.76
C ALA A 172 14.81 7.55 7.32
N ALA A 173 14.63 6.23 7.11
CA ALA A 173 14.38 5.69 5.77
C ALA A 173 13.03 6.17 5.24
N LEU A 174 11.95 6.09 6.03
CA LEU A 174 10.63 6.54 5.59
C LEU A 174 10.61 8.06 5.36
N GLY A 175 11.25 8.85 6.24
CA GLY A 175 11.38 10.30 6.06
C GLY A 175 12.14 10.67 4.78
N PHE A 176 13.20 9.93 4.45
CA PHE A 176 13.94 10.13 3.20
C PHE A 176 13.08 9.79 1.98
N GLU A 177 12.40 8.63 1.97
CA GLU A 177 11.55 8.22 0.85
C GLU A 177 10.33 9.13 0.69
N TYR A 178 9.78 9.68 1.78
CA TYR A 178 8.77 10.74 1.70
C TYR A 178 9.30 11.95 0.94
N GLY A 179 10.45 12.50 1.35
CA GLY A 179 11.07 13.65 0.67
C GLY A 179 11.38 13.37 -0.80
N TYR A 180 11.88 12.17 -1.11
CA TYR A 180 12.11 11.74 -2.50
C TYR A 180 10.80 11.70 -3.30
N SER A 181 9.73 11.17 -2.71
CA SER A 181 8.42 11.04 -3.37
C SER A 181 7.72 12.38 -3.61
N VAL A 182 8.04 13.41 -2.84
CA VAL A 182 7.56 14.78 -3.02
C VAL A 182 8.17 15.38 -4.28
N GLU A 183 9.49 15.22 -4.47
CA GLU A 183 10.21 15.77 -5.61
C GLU A 183 9.99 14.97 -6.90
N ALA A 184 9.97 13.63 -6.80
CA ALA A 184 9.96 12.75 -7.97
C ALA A 184 8.55 12.32 -8.45
N LYS A 185 7.48 12.92 -7.90
CA LYS A 185 6.08 12.47 -8.04
C LYS A 185 5.53 12.31 -9.45
N GLN A 186 6.10 12.95 -10.46
CA GLN A 186 5.55 12.93 -11.82
C GLN A 186 6.02 11.75 -12.68
N ARG A 187 7.12 11.07 -12.33
CA ARG A 187 7.71 10.00 -13.17
C ARG A 187 8.42 8.90 -12.38
N THR A 188 8.14 8.77 -11.09
CA THR A 188 8.79 7.74 -10.26
C THR A 188 7.78 7.05 -9.37
N LEU A 189 7.74 5.72 -9.41
CA LEU A 189 7.15 4.91 -8.36
C LEU A 189 8.14 4.80 -7.21
N VAL A 190 7.88 5.51 -6.12
CA VAL A 190 8.71 5.49 -4.91
C VAL A 190 8.05 4.58 -3.88
N LEU A 191 8.75 3.53 -3.47
CA LEU A 191 8.29 2.54 -2.52
C LEU A 191 9.20 2.47 -1.30
N TRP A 192 8.59 2.44 -0.13
CA TRP A 192 9.22 2.04 1.11
C TRP A 192 8.61 0.74 1.63
N GLU A 193 9.43 -0.25 1.96
CA GLU A 193 8.98 -1.54 2.50
C GLU A 193 9.48 -1.73 3.94
N ALA A 194 8.54 -2.00 4.84
CA ALA A 194 8.85 -2.44 6.20
C ALA A 194 9.24 -3.92 6.19
N GLN A 195 10.17 -4.33 7.08
CA GLN A 195 10.54 -5.74 7.19
C GLN A 195 9.31 -6.60 7.58
N PHE A 196 8.57 -6.12 8.59
CA PHE A 196 7.21 -6.51 8.94
C PHE A 196 6.39 -5.23 9.14
N GLY A 197 5.08 -5.29 8.87
CA GLY A 197 4.22 -4.12 9.00
C GLY A 197 4.21 -3.54 10.41
N ASP A 198 4.40 -4.37 11.43
CA ASP A 198 4.41 -4.01 12.85
C ASP A 198 5.46 -2.93 13.19
N PHE A 199 6.60 -2.92 12.49
CA PHE A 199 7.72 -2.01 12.74
C PHE A 199 7.51 -0.61 12.18
N VAL A 200 6.44 -0.38 11.41
CA VAL A 200 6.09 0.94 10.88
C VAL A 200 5.90 1.99 11.98
N ASN A 201 5.57 1.55 13.20
CA ASN A 201 5.42 2.38 14.38
C ASN A 201 6.68 3.20 14.74
N GLY A 202 7.87 2.76 14.32
CA GLY A 202 9.11 3.52 14.49
C GLY A 202 9.16 4.83 13.69
N ALA A 203 8.29 4.98 12.69
CA ALA A 203 8.25 6.13 11.79
C ALA A 203 6.96 6.97 11.92
N GLU A 204 6.24 6.85 13.03
CA GLU A 204 4.92 7.45 13.19
C GLU A 204 4.87 8.97 12.96
N ILE A 205 5.91 9.70 13.40
CA ILE A 205 5.99 11.15 13.19
C ILE A 205 5.99 11.50 11.70
N ILE A 206 6.61 10.67 10.85
CA ILE A 206 6.62 10.87 9.40
C ILE A 206 5.22 10.62 8.83
N ILE A 207 4.52 9.61 9.34
CA ILE A 207 3.16 9.27 8.89
C ILE A 207 2.19 10.38 9.28
N ASP A 208 2.12 10.71 10.56
CA ASP A 208 1.18 11.68 11.13
C ASP A 208 1.42 13.10 10.60
N ASN A 209 2.68 13.53 10.59
CA ASN A 209 3.00 14.93 10.29
C ASN A 209 3.34 15.16 8.82
N PHE A 210 3.52 14.15 8.00
CA PHE A 210 3.88 14.36 6.60
C PHE A 210 2.97 13.57 5.69
N LEU A 211 3.02 12.24 5.74
CA LEU A 211 2.29 11.38 4.81
C LEU A 211 0.79 11.71 4.74
N VAL A 212 0.11 11.80 5.88
CA VAL A 212 -1.35 11.94 5.93
C VAL A 212 -1.85 13.39 5.98
N ALA A 213 -0.98 14.35 6.28
CA ALA A 213 -1.38 15.72 6.62
C ALA A 213 -0.73 16.82 5.77
N ALA A 214 0.32 16.54 4.99
CA ALA A 214 1.05 17.58 4.26
C ALA A 214 0.22 18.28 3.18
N GLU A 215 -0.70 17.56 2.51
CA GLU A 215 -1.58 18.15 1.50
C GLU A 215 -2.47 19.23 2.13
N ASP A 216 -3.12 18.93 3.27
CA ASP A 216 -3.99 19.89 3.96
C ASP A 216 -3.21 21.04 4.63
N LYS A 217 -2.00 20.78 5.14
CA LYS A 217 -1.20 21.80 5.85
C LYS A 217 -0.46 22.75 4.90
N TRP A 218 0.07 22.23 3.80
CA TRP A 218 1.06 22.93 2.97
C TRP A 218 0.74 22.86 1.48
N GLY A 219 -0.36 22.22 1.07
CA GLY A 219 -0.64 21.94 -0.34
C GLY A 219 0.37 20.98 -0.98
N GLN A 220 1.15 20.26 -0.17
CA GLN A 220 2.25 19.42 -0.65
C GLN A 220 1.79 17.98 -0.82
N THR A 221 1.76 17.52 -2.07
CA THR A 221 1.44 16.13 -2.43
C THR A 221 2.69 15.25 -2.46
N ALA A 222 2.50 13.98 -2.10
CA ALA A 222 3.54 12.95 -2.10
C ALA A 222 3.02 11.67 -2.79
N SER A 223 3.89 10.98 -3.51
CA SER A 223 3.57 9.78 -4.29
C SER A 223 4.01 8.47 -3.61
N LEU A 224 4.45 8.55 -2.35
CA LEU A 224 5.04 7.41 -1.63
C LEU A 224 4.07 6.23 -1.54
N THR A 225 4.57 5.05 -1.88
CA THR A 225 3.91 3.77 -1.62
C THR A 225 4.57 3.07 -0.43
N MET A 226 3.80 2.72 0.59
CA MET A 226 4.27 1.94 1.74
C MET A 226 3.84 0.49 1.58
N LEU A 227 4.79 -0.44 1.65
CA LEU A 227 4.55 -1.89 1.65
C LEU A 227 4.70 -2.40 3.07
N LEU A 228 3.59 -2.85 3.66
CA LEU A 228 3.52 -3.26 5.07
C LEU A 228 3.12 -4.73 5.15
N PRO A 229 4.07 -5.66 5.36
CA PRO A 229 3.73 -7.08 5.50
C PRO A 229 2.78 -7.33 6.66
N HIS A 230 1.64 -7.97 6.37
CA HIS A 230 0.51 -8.11 7.28
C HIS A 230 -0.10 -9.51 7.16
N GLY A 231 -0.55 -10.05 8.30
CA GLY A 231 -1.33 -11.28 8.34
C GLY A 231 -1.15 -12.04 9.66
N TYR A 232 -2.22 -12.63 10.16
CA TYR A 232 -2.22 -13.37 11.42
C TYR A 232 -1.92 -14.85 11.15
N GLU A 233 -0.69 -15.26 11.47
CA GLU A 233 -0.14 -16.57 11.09
C GLU A 233 0.51 -17.32 12.28
N GLY A 234 0.21 -16.88 13.50
CA GLY A 234 0.74 -17.50 14.72
C GLY A 234 2.22 -17.20 14.99
N GLN A 235 2.81 -16.20 14.32
CA GLN A 235 4.21 -15.78 14.53
C GLN A 235 4.40 -14.83 15.72
N GLY A 236 3.33 -14.54 16.46
CA GLY A 236 3.36 -13.68 17.65
C GLY A 236 3.04 -12.22 17.38
N PRO A 237 3.10 -11.38 18.42
CA PRO A 237 2.46 -10.07 18.41
C PRO A 237 3.12 -8.98 17.56
N GLU A 238 4.43 -9.06 17.34
CA GLU A 238 5.20 -8.07 16.56
C GLU A 238 5.55 -8.55 15.13
N HIS A 239 4.86 -9.58 14.65
CA HIS A 239 5.04 -10.12 13.29
C HIS A 239 3.70 -10.42 12.61
N SER A 240 2.65 -9.69 12.97
CA SER A 240 1.27 -9.98 12.55
C SER A 240 0.56 -8.77 11.95
N SER A 241 0.70 -7.58 12.54
CA SER A 241 -0.17 -6.45 12.25
C SER A 241 0.57 -5.18 11.83
N GLY A 242 0.27 -4.70 10.62
CA GLY A 242 0.65 -3.35 10.17
C GLY A 242 -0.23 -2.24 10.75
N ARG A 243 -1.10 -2.54 11.74
CA ARG A 243 -1.99 -1.59 12.41
C ARG A 243 -2.91 -0.85 11.42
N ILE A 244 -3.64 -1.60 10.59
CA ILE A 244 -4.56 -1.04 9.57
C ILE A 244 -5.48 0.04 10.18
N GLU A 245 -5.96 -0.20 11.39
CA GLU A 245 -6.83 0.71 12.15
C GLU A 245 -6.24 2.12 12.32
N ARG A 246 -4.92 2.23 12.42
CA ARG A 246 -4.23 3.50 12.61
C ARG A 246 -4.21 4.33 11.34
N PHE A 247 -3.95 3.70 10.20
CA PHE A 247 -4.03 4.39 8.92
C PHE A 247 -5.47 4.83 8.62
N LEU A 248 -6.46 3.96 8.89
CA LEU A 248 -7.86 4.28 8.64
C LEU A 248 -8.41 5.36 9.58
N SER A 249 -7.90 5.51 10.81
CA SER A 249 -8.29 6.62 11.68
C SER A 249 -7.73 7.98 11.22
N LEU A 250 -6.61 7.96 10.49
CA LEU A 250 -5.99 9.14 9.87
C LEU A 250 -6.55 9.47 8.49
N CYS A 251 -7.40 8.60 7.93
CA CYS A 251 -7.98 8.79 6.61
C CYS A 251 -9.06 9.88 6.62
N ALA A 252 -8.82 10.96 5.89
CA ALA A 252 -9.76 12.06 5.72
C ALA A 252 -9.59 12.71 4.35
N ARG A 253 -10.69 13.16 3.74
CA ARG A 253 -10.67 13.92 2.48
C ARG A 253 -9.84 13.24 1.37
N ASN A 254 -9.84 11.91 1.33
CA ASN A 254 -9.05 11.09 0.42
C ASN A 254 -7.54 11.36 0.50
N ASN A 255 -7.01 11.85 1.63
CA ASN A 255 -5.60 12.20 1.84
C ASN A 255 -4.61 11.09 1.44
N ILE A 256 -4.94 9.83 1.75
CA ILE A 256 -4.17 8.65 1.34
C ILE A 256 -5.07 7.64 0.62
N ARG A 257 -4.46 6.56 0.11
CA ARG A 257 -5.15 5.34 -0.30
C ARG A 257 -4.68 4.17 0.55
N VAL A 258 -5.59 3.29 0.94
CA VAL A 258 -5.32 2.09 1.74
C VAL A 258 -5.88 0.88 1.02
N ALA A 259 -5.03 -0.10 0.73
CA ALA A 259 -5.39 -1.29 -0.02
C ALA A 259 -4.77 -2.57 0.58
N VAL A 260 -5.44 -3.70 0.39
CA VAL A 260 -5.03 -5.02 0.84
C VAL A 260 -5.21 -6.01 -0.31
N PRO A 261 -4.37 -5.92 -1.36
CA PRO A 261 -4.55 -6.72 -2.56
C PRO A 261 -4.48 -8.22 -2.24
N THR A 262 -5.31 -9.03 -2.90
CA THR A 262 -5.37 -10.47 -2.64
C THR A 262 -4.82 -11.34 -3.77
N THR A 263 -4.57 -10.77 -4.95
CA THR A 263 -4.00 -11.48 -6.11
C THR A 263 -2.78 -10.76 -6.67
N SER A 264 -1.94 -11.51 -7.39
CA SER A 264 -0.77 -10.97 -8.08
C SER A 264 -1.14 -9.93 -9.15
N ALA A 265 -2.23 -10.11 -9.89
CA ALA A 265 -2.72 -9.10 -10.84
C ALA A 265 -3.22 -7.84 -10.14
N GLN A 266 -3.95 -7.97 -9.03
CA GLN A 266 -4.38 -6.81 -8.23
C GLN A 266 -3.20 -5.99 -7.74
N TYR A 267 -2.15 -6.65 -7.22
CA TYR A 267 -0.94 -5.96 -6.80
C TYR A 267 -0.22 -5.28 -7.97
N PHE A 268 -0.11 -5.96 -9.12
CA PHE A 268 0.45 -5.38 -10.35
C PHE A 268 -0.28 -4.12 -10.80
N HIS A 269 -1.61 -4.19 -10.91
CA HIS A 269 -2.41 -3.06 -11.36
C HIS A 269 -2.41 -1.91 -10.36
N LEU A 270 -2.41 -2.22 -9.06
CA LEU A 270 -2.38 -1.22 -8.00
C LEU A 270 -1.08 -0.40 -8.06
N LEU A 271 0.07 -1.07 -8.16
CA LEU A 271 1.38 -0.41 -8.29
C LEU A 271 1.45 0.48 -9.54
N ARG A 272 0.98 -0.02 -10.69
CA ARG A 272 0.96 0.77 -11.92
C ARG A 272 -0.03 1.94 -11.85
N SER A 273 -1.16 1.76 -11.13
CA SER A 273 -2.14 2.82 -10.93
C SER A 273 -1.57 3.99 -10.12
N GLN A 274 -0.64 3.73 -9.19
CA GLN A 274 -0.02 4.78 -8.37
C GLN A 274 0.68 5.84 -9.23
N VAL A 275 1.24 5.43 -10.37
CA VAL A 275 1.91 6.35 -11.29
C VAL A 275 0.95 6.91 -12.35
N ARG A 276 -0.03 6.12 -12.78
CA ARG A 276 -0.94 6.48 -13.90
C ARG A 276 -2.12 7.33 -13.49
N ARG A 277 -2.41 7.47 -12.19
CA ARG A 277 -3.50 8.33 -11.70
C ARG A 277 -3.12 9.80 -11.81
N GLU A 278 -4.09 10.63 -12.19
CA GLU A 278 -3.92 12.08 -12.24
C GLU A 278 -3.72 12.67 -10.84
N ARG A 279 -4.48 12.18 -9.86
CA ARG A 279 -4.33 12.59 -8.46
C ARG A 279 -3.19 11.83 -7.80
N VAL A 280 -2.18 12.59 -7.37
CA VAL A 280 -1.06 12.11 -6.57
C VAL A 280 -1.47 12.10 -5.09
N ALA A 281 -1.57 10.90 -4.52
CA ALA A 281 -1.77 10.69 -3.09
C ALA A 281 -0.90 9.49 -2.63
N PRO A 282 -0.45 9.47 -1.37
CA PRO A 282 0.25 8.31 -0.83
C PRO A 282 -0.61 7.05 -0.88
N LEU A 283 0.04 5.90 -0.98
CA LEU A 283 -0.59 4.59 -1.04
C LEU A 283 -0.01 3.69 0.05
N VAL A 284 -0.86 3.14 0.90
CA VAL A 284 -0.49 2.16 1.93
C VAL A 284 -1.04 0.81 1.51
N ILE A 285 -0.15 -0.15 1.30
CA ILE A 285 -0.45 -1.51 0.88
C ILE A 285 -0.12 -2.47 2.01
N PHE A 286 -1.12 -3.15 2.53
CA PHE A 286 -0.92 -4.28 3.43
C PHE A 286 -0.63 -5.51 2.59
N THR A 287 0.65 -5.88 2.54
CA THR A 287 1.16 -6.95 1.68
C THR A 287 1.09 -8.30 2.41
N PRO A 288 0.85 -9.42 1.71
CA PRO A 288 0.79 -10.73 2.35
C PRO A 288 2.17 -11.23 2.78
N LYS A 289 2.18 -12.23 3.68
CA LYS A 289 3.38 -12.99 4.06
C LYS A 289 3.31 -14.45 3.58
N SER A 290 2.45 -15.27 4.17
CA SER A 290 2.21 -16.67 3.76
C SER A 290 1.70 -16.78 2.33
N LEU A 291 0.83 -15.85 1.91
CA LEU A 291 0.21 -15.88 0.59
C LEU A 291 1.14 -15.51 -0.57
N LEU A 292 2.39 -15.12 -0.31
CA LEU A 292 3.38 -14.84 -1.35
C LEU A 292 3.69 -16.04 -2.26
N ARG A 293 3.44 -17.26 -1.78
CA ARG A 293 3.69 -18.52 -2.51
C ARG A 293 2.43 -19.36 -2.75
N ALA A 294 1.28 -18.87 -2.30
CA ALA A 294 0.05 -19.63 -2.31
C ALA A 294 -0.55 -19.68 -3.73
N THR A 295 -1.15 -20.81 -4.12
CA THR A 295 -1.69 -21.00 -5.48
C THR A 295 -2.86 -20.06 -5.75
N GLN A 296 -3.69 -19.79 -4.75
CA GLN A 296 -4.87 -18.93 -4.86
C GLN A 296 -4.58 -17.45 -5.08
N THR A 297 -3.33 -17.00 -4.90
CA THR A 297 -2.94 -15.61 -5.19
C THR A 297 -2.33 -15.44 -6.57
N ARG A 298 -2.12 -16.54 -7.30
CA ARG A 298 -1.69 -16.49 -8.69
C ARG A 298 -2.81 -15.94 -9.55
N SER A 299 -2.41 -15.21 -10.59
CA SER A 299 -3.33 -14.68 -11.59
C SER A 299 -2.93 -15.20 -12.96
N SER A 300 -3.90 -15.26 -13.86
CA SER A 300 -3.65 -15.57 -15.27
C SER A 300 -2.88 -14.45 -15.95
N VAL A 301 -2.05 -14.77 -16.95
CA VAL A 301 -1.36 -13.75 -17.76
C VAL A 301 -2.35 -12.76 -18.38
N GLU A 302 -3.55 -13.22 -18.74
CA GLU A 302 -4.61 -12.39 -19.32
C GLU A 302 -5.03 -11.22 -18.42
N GLU A 303 -5.08 -11.42 -17.10
CA GLU A 303 -5.38 -10.34 -16.15
C GLU A 303 -4.33 -9.23 -16.20
N PHE A 304 -3.05 -9.55 -16.47
CA PHE A 304 -2.00 -8.53 -16.61
C PHE A 304 -2.04 -7.83 -17.96
N VAL A 305 -2.58 -8.49 -19.00
CA VAL A 305 -2.77 -7.90 -20.33
C VAL A 305 -3.96 -6.95 -20.32
N ASN A 306 -5.05 -7.38 -19.72
CA ASN A 306 -6.35 -6.72 -19.74
C ASN A 306 -6.80 -6.44 -18.32
N GLY A 307 -6.82 -5.16 -17.93
CA GLY A 307 -7.41 -4.81 -16.66
C GLY A 307 -6.91 -3.51 -16.04
N SER A 308 -7.47 -3.29 -14.85
CA SER A 308 -7.15 -2.23 -13.91
C SER A 308 -7.36 -2.77 -12.50
N PHE A 309 -6.87 -2.04 -11.49
CA PHE A 309 -7.07 -2.42 -10.10
C PHE A 309 -8.57 -2.36 -9.76
N GLN A 310 -9.12 -3.49 -9.33
CA GLN A 310 -10.51 -3.60 -8.89
C GLN A 310 -10.59 -3.28 -7.39
N ARG A 311 -11.47 -2.36 -7.00
CA ARG A 311 -11.63 -1.99 -5.57
C ARG A 311 -12.30 -3.08 -4.75
N VAL A 312 -13.14 -3.88 -5.41
CA VAL A 312 -13.89 -4.99 -4.83
C VAL A 312 -13.87 -6.13 -5.85
N LEU A 313 -13.55 -7.34 -5.41
CA LEU A 313 -13.63 -8.54 -6.24
C LEU A 313 -14.81 -9.40 -5.81
N ASP A 314 -15.55 -9.86 -6.81
CA ASP A 314 -16.65 -10.78 -6.64
C ASP A 314 -16.17 -12.22 -6.38
N ASP A 315 -17.10 -13.05 -5.93
CA ASP A 315 -16.95 -14.47 -5.64
C ASP A 315 -17.37 -15.36 -6.82
N HIS A 316 -18.21 -14.85 -7.72
CA HIS A 316 -18.72 -15.55 -8.89
C HIS A 316 -19.38 -16.93 -8.61
N PRO A 317 -20.36 -17.04 -7.69
CA PRO A 317 -21.05 -18.30 -7.46
C PRO A 317 -21.90 -18.72 -8.67
N GLU A 318 -22.16 -20.02 -8.80
CA GLU A 318 -22.96 -20.59 -9.90
C GLU A 318 -24.39 -20.03 -9.93
N ASP A 319 -25.02 -19.87 -8.77
CA ASP A 319 -26.37 -19.29 -8.62
C ASP A 319 -26.38 -18.16 -7.59
N ARG A 320 -26.41 -16.92 -8.07
CA ARG A 320 -26.50 -15.72 -7.20
C ARG A 320 -27.79 -15.66 -6.40
N ALA A 321 -28.88 -16.29 -6.87
CA ALA A 321 -30.14 -16.31 -6.13
C ALA A 321 -30.11 -17.30 -4.96
N ALA A 322 -29.22 -18.30 -4.96
CA ALA A 322 -29.02 -19.18 -3.82
C ALA A 322 -28.35 -18.47 -2.62
N VAL A 323 -27.62 -17.39 -2.89
CA VAL A 323 -26.88 -16.63 -1.87
C VAL A 323 -27.83 -15.85 -0.97
N THR A 324 -27.77 -16.13 0.34
CA THR A 324 -28.53 -15.43 1.40
C THR A 324 -27.63 -14.60 2.33
N ARG A 325 -26.32 -14.91 2.35
CA ARG A 325 -25.28 -14.23 3.12
C ARG A 325 -24.13 -13.80 2.22
N VAL A 326 -23.69 -12.54 2.32
CA VAL A 326 -22.44 -12.06 1.71
C VAL A 326 -21.43 -11.75 2.81
N VAL A 327 -20.27 -12.38 2.75
CA VAL A 327 -19.13 -12.10 3.63
C VAL A 327 -18.18 -11.17 2.89
N LEU A 328 -18.06 -9.94 3.39
CA LEU A 328 -17.04 -8.99 3.00
C LEU A 328 -15.77 -9.26 3.81
N ALA A 329 -14.65 -9.44 3.14
CA ALA A 329 -13.35 -9.67 3.78
C ALA A 329 -12.22 -9.00 2.99
N SER A 330 -11.09 -8.75 3.64
CA SER A 330 -9.94 -8.07 3.04
C SER A 330 -8.66 -8.85 3.31
N GLY A 331 -7.80 -9.01 2.32
CA GLY A 331 -6.53 -9.73 2.48
C GLY A 331 -6.68 -11.24 2.65
N LYS A 332 -5.77 -11.83 3.42
CA LYS A 332 -5.59 -13.30 3.54
C LYS A 332 -6.85 -14.03 4.01
N VAL A 333 -7.55 -13.47 4.99
CA VAL A 333 -8.74 -14.11 5.58
C VAL A 333 -9.85 -14.35 4.54
N ALA A 334 -9.90 -13.57 3.46
CA ALA A 334 -10.85 -13.79 2.39
C ALA A 334 -10.54 -15.08 1.62
N HIS A 335 -9.28 -15.37 1.32
CA HIS A 335 -8.87 -16.62 0.68
C HIS A 335 -9.14 -17.84 1.56
N GLU A 336 -8.90 -17.71 2.86
CA GLU A 336 -9.17 -18.77 3.82
C GLU A 336 -10.69 -19.01 3.97
N ALA A 337 -11.50 -17.94 3.93
CA ALA A 337 -12.96 -18.04 3.94
C ALA A 337 -13.53 -18.67 2.65
N LEU A 338 -12.96 -18.34 1.47
CA LEU A 338 -13.29 -18.99 0.20
C LEU A 338 -13.06 -20.51 0.31
N GLY A 339 -11.85 -20.92 0.75
CA GLY A 339 -11.51 -22.32 0.91
C GLY A 339 -12.40 -23.05 1.92
N TYR A 340 -12.68 -22.43 3.06
CA TYR A 340 -13.57 -23.00 4.08
C TYR A 340 -15.00 -23.18 3.54
N ARG A 341 -15.56 -22.17 2.87
CA ARG A 341 -16.89 -22.25 2.29
C ARG A 341 -16.98 -23.40 1.28
N ASP A 342 -15.99 -23.55 0.42
CA ASP A 342 -15.96 -24.58 -0.62
C ASP A 342 -15.83 -25.98 -0.01
N GLU A 343 -14.97 -26.15 0.99
CA GLU A 343 -14.80 -27.42 1.73
C GLU A 343 -16.12 -27.90 2.37
N TRP A 344 -16.92 -26.96 2.89
CA TRP A 344 -18.19 -27.26 3.57
C TRP A 344 -19.42 -27.18 2.66
N GLY A 345 -19.24 -26.89 1.37
CA GLY A 345 -20.34 -26.82 0.39
C GLY A 345 -21.38 -25.74 0.70
N LEU A 346 -20.96 -24.59 1.26
CA LEU A 346 -21.86 -23.53 1.73
C LEU A 346 -22.31 -22.60 0.59
N SER A 347 -23.06 -23.15 -0.38
CA SER A 347 -23.50 -22.42 -1.59
C SER A 347 -24.40 -21.21 -1.35
N HIS A 348 -24.95 -21.07 -0.14
CA HIS A 348 -25.76 -19.91 0.27
C HIS A 348 -24.92 -18.72 0.74
N VAL A 349 -23.59 -18.86 0.78
CA VAL A 349 -22.65 -17.82 1.22
C VAL A 349 -21.77 -17.41 0.05
N ALA A 350 -21.69 -16.10 -0.21
CA ALA A 350 -20.69 -15.54 -1.11
C ALA A 350 -19.57 -14.83 -0.33
N VAL A 351 -18.31 -14.97 -0.74
CA VAL A 351 -17.16 -14.28 -0.12
C VAL A 351 -16.61 -13.23 -1.07
N VAL A 352 -16.93 -11.97 -0.79
CA VAL A 352 -16.52 -10.80 -1.58
C VAL A 352 -15.29 -10.17 -0.96
N ARG A 353 -14.28 -9.90 -1.79
CA ARG A 353 -13.02 -9.30 -1.36
C ARG A 353 -13.05 -7.79 -1.51
N VAL A 354 -12.78 -7.06 -0.44
CA VAL A 354 -12.62 -5.61 -0.44
C VAL A 354 -11.13 -5.30 -0.51
N GLU A 355 -10.68 -4.95 -1.72
CA GLU A 355 -9.26 -4.76 -2.04
C GLU A 355 -8.79 -3.34 -1.69
N GLN A 356 -9.69 -2.36 -1.74
CA GLN A 356 -9.47 -0.97 -1.31
C GLN A 356 -10.30 -0.68 -0.06
N LEU A 357 -9.65 -0.37 1.05
CA LEU A 357 -10.31 0.05 2.29
C LEU A 357 -10.54 1.56 2.35
N TYR A 358 -9.61 2.34 1.77
CA TYR A 358 -9.75 3.79 1.68
C TYR A 358 -9.21 4.34 0.34
N PRO A 359 -9.94 5.25 -0.33
CA PRO A 359 -11.32 5.66 -0.07
C PRO A 359 -12.30 4.48 -0.11
N TRP A 360 -13.35 4.51 0.73
CA TRP A 360 -14.28 3.38 0.84
C TRP A 360 -15.08 3.19 -0.46
N PRO A 361 -15.08 1.99 -1.06
CA PRO A 361 -15.68 1.76 -2.38
C PRO A 361 -17.19 1.48 -2.28
N ALA A 362 -17.95 2.42 -1.71
CA ALA A 362 -19.39 2.25 -1.44
C ALA A 362 -20.17 1.82 -2.70
N GLU A 363 -20.05 2.58 -3.79
CA GLU A 363 -20.79 2.31 -5.04
C GLU A 363 -20.46 0.93 -5.61
N ASN A 364 -19.19 0.49 -5.54
CA ASN A 364 -18.79 -0.83 -5.99
C ASN A 364 -19.42 -1.95 -5.14
N ILE A 365 -19.47 -1.77 -3.82
CA ILE A 365 -20.08 -2.74 -2.90
C ILE A 365 -21.60 -2.79 -3.10
N GLU A 366 -22.27 -1.64 -3.20
CA GLU A 366 -23.72 -1.56 -3.46
C GLU A 366 -24.10 -2.23 -4.77
N ALA A 367 -23.42 -1.88 -5.86
CA ALA A 367 -23.66 -2.45 -7.18
C ALA A 367 -23.47 -3.97 -7.16
N LEU A 368 -22.44 -4.45 -6.46
CA LEU A 368 -22.18 -5.88 -6.34
C LEU A 368 -23.25 -6.58 -5.49
N LEU A 369 -23.60 -6.04 -4.33
CA LEU A 369 -24.65 -6.61 -3.46
C LEU A 369 -26.01 -6.67 -4.15
N ALA A 370 -26.33 -5.71 -5.03
CA ALA A 370 -27.55 -5.71 -5.82
C ALA A 370 -27.65 -6.92 -6.78
N THR A 371 -26.52 -7.55 -7.14
CA THR A 371 -26.50 -8.77 -7.96
C THR A 371 -26.88 -10.03 -7.16
N TYR A 372 -26.96 -9.94 -5.83
CA TYR A 372 -27.34 -11.02 -4.92
C TYR A 372 -28.75 -10.78 -4.37
N PRO A 373 -29.82 -11.10 -5.14
CA PRO A 373 -31.17 -10.63 -4.83
C PRO A 373 -31.74 -11.14 -3.50
N ASN A 374 -31.27 -12.30 -3.04
CA ASN A 374 -31.73 -12.95 -1.81
C ASN A 374 -30.80 -12.70 -0.62
N ALA A 375 -29.69 -11.98 -0.80
CA ALA A 375 -28.76 -11.68 0.28
C ALA A 375 -29.36 -10.63 1.23
N GLN A 376 -29.71 -11.07 2.44
CA GLN A 376 -30.24 -10.20 3.50
C GLN A 376 -29.22 -9.97 4.62
N GLU A 377 -28.25 -10.88 4.75
CA GLU A 377 -27.18 -10.80 5.74
C GLU A 377 -25.86 -10.39 5.08
N VAL A 378 -25.20 -9.38 5.64
CA VAL A 378 -23.85 -8.97 5.23
C VAL A 378 -22.93 -9.05 6.44
N VAL A 379 -21.86 -9.83 6.33
CA VAL A 379 -20.89 -10.04 7.41
C VAL A 379 -19.58 -9.38 7.03
N TRP A 380 -19.02 -8.54 7.89
CA TRP A 380 -17.60 -8.17 7.81
C TRP A 380 -16.76 -9.21 8.54
N LEU A 381 -15.91 -9.94 7.82
CA LEU A 381 -14.97 -10.90 8.38
C LEU A 381 -13.55 -10.31 8.37
N GLN A 382 -12.91 -10.31 9.52
CA GLN A 382 -11.51 -9.93 9.67
C GLN A 382 -10.77 -10.88 10.61
N GLU A 383 -9.47 -11.02 10.43
CA GLU A 383 -8.64 -11.85 11.31
C GLU A 383 -8.08 -11.05 12.49
N GLU A 384 -8.08 -9.73 12.40
CA GLU A 384 -7.65 -8.82 13.43
C GLU A 384 -8.63 -8.82 14.62
N PRO A 385 -8.15 -8.53 15.85
CA PRO A 385 -9.00 -8.24 17.01
C PRO A 385 -10.07 -7.19 16.70
N GLU A 386 -11.20 -7.23 17.39
CA GLU A 386 -12.33 -6.31 17.19
C GLU A 386 -11.92 -4.83 17.30
N ASN A 387 -10.97 -4.49 18.19
CA ASN A 387 -10.44 -3.13 18.34
C ASN A 387 -9.36 -2.74 17.31
N MET A 388 -9.02 -3.62 16.37
CA MET A 388 -7.97 -3.44 15.36
C MET A 388 -8.51 -3.74 13.95
N GLY A 389 -7.63 -3.71 12.95
CA GLY A 389 -8.01 -3.98 11.57
C GLY A 389 -8.92 -2.90 11.01
N ALA A 390 -9.78 -3.27 10.06
CA ALA A 390 -10.65 -2.29 9.41
C ALA A 390 -11.97 -2.03 10.16
N TRP A 391 -12.35 -2.89 11.13
CA TRP A 391 -13.67 -2.86 11.75
C TRP A 391 -14.11 -1.49 12.28
N PRO A 392 -13.30 -0.73 13.06
CA PRO A 392 -13.73 0.57 13.57
C PRO A 392 -14.16 1.55 12.46
N PHE A 393 -13.48 1.51 11.32
CA PHE A 393 -13.79 2.33 10.15
C PHE A 393 -14.96 1.74 9.34
N VAL A 394 -14.89 0.44 9.00
CA VAL A 394 -15.86 -0.24 8.14
C VAL A 394 -17.23 -0.29 8.80
N HIS A 395 -17.30 -0.45 10.13
CA HIS A 395 -18.56 -0.39 10.88
C HIS A 395 -19.34 0.89 10.57
N LEU A 396 -18.67 2.04 10.56
CA LEU A 396 -19.31 3.32 10.23
C LEU A 396 -19.80 3.36 8.78
N GLN A 397 -19.03 2.81 7.85
CA GLN A 397 -19.40 2.78 6.43
C GLN A 397 -20.61 1.87 6.19
N MET A 398 -20.53 0.62 6.65
CA MET A 398 -21.61 -0.36 6.51
C MET A 398 -22.89 0.10 7.22
N HIS A 399 -22.79 0.70 8.41
CA HIS A 399 -23.97 1.21 9.12
C HIS A 399 -24.67 2.34 8.35
N ARG A 400 -23.92 3.18 7.63
CA ARG A 400 -24.50 4.23 6.78
C ARG A 400 -25.11 3.65 5.51
N GLN A 401 -24.40 2.70 4.91
CA GLN A 401 -24.63 2.19 3.56
C GLN A 401 -25.70 1.09 3.49
N LEU A 402 -25.71 0.17 4.45
CA LEU A 402 -26.46 -1.09 4.40
C LEU A 402 -27.59 -1.12 5.42
N ARG A 403 -28.33 -0.01 5.56
CA ARG A 403 -29.39 0.15 6.58
C ARG A 403 -30.58 -0.80 6.40
N ASP A 404 -30.76 -1.30 5.18
CA ASP A 404 -31.79 -2.26 4.80
C ASP A 404 -31.35 -3.72 4.96
N LYS A 405 -30.08 -3.97 5.32
CA LYS A 405 -29.50 -5.30 5.50
C LYS A 405 -29.24 -5.62 6.97
N GLN A 406 -29.14 -6.90 7.28
CA GLN A 406 -28.63 -7.37 8.57
C GLN A 406 -27.10 -7.37 8.52
N VAL A 407 -26.49 -6.36 9.15
CA VAL A 407 -25.02 -6.24 9.23
C VAL A 407 -24.51 -6.93 10.48
N ARG A 408 -23.51 -7.80 10.31
CA ARG A 408 -22.75 -8.44 11.39
C ARG A 408 -21.26 -8.26 11.18
N HIS A 409 -20.49 -8.45 12.24
CA HIS A 409 -19.04 -8.54 12.15
C HIS A 409 -18.56 -9.82 12.84
N VAL A 410 -17.45 -10.35 12.35
CA VAL A 410 -16.74 -11.49 12.92
C VAL A 410 -15.26 -11.15 12.93
N ALA A 411 -14.72 -11.06 14.14
CA ALA A 411 -13.34 -10.71 14.43
C ALA A 411 -12.81 -11.59 15.58
N ARG A 412 -11.48 -11.55 15.81
CA ARG A 412 -10.91 -12.04 17.07
C ARG A 412 -11.38 -11.15 18.21
N HIS A 413 -11.39 -11.67 19.44
CA HIS A 413 -11.71 -10.85 20.61
C HIS A 413 -10.74 -9.68 20.75
N GLU A 414 -11.24 -8.57 21.29
CA GLU A 414 -10.41 -7.40 21.56
C GLU A 414 -9.20 -7.74 22.43
N SER A 415 -8.08 -7.13 22.10
CA SER A 415 -6.83 -7.32 22.82
C SER A 415 -5.94 -6.08 22.71
N ALA A 416 -5.08 -5.88 23.71
CA ALA A 416 -4.04 -4.85 23.64
C ALA A 416 -2.88 -5.29 22.72
N SER A 417 -2.53 -6.58 22.80
CA SER A 417 -1.55 -7.24 21.94
C SER A 417 -2.15 -7.48 20.55
N PRO A 418 -1.45 -7.24 19.43
CA PRO A 418 -2.01 -7.50 18.11
C PRO A 418 -2.41 -8.94 17.91
N ALA A 419 -1.58 -9.89 18.36
CA ALA A 419 -1.84 -11.32 18.26
C ALA A 419 -1.42 -12.05 19.54
N THR A 420 -1.94 -13.27 19.70
CA THR A 420 -1.48 -14.21 20.72
C THR A 420 -0.08 -14.76 20.39
N GLY A 421 0.73 -15.00 21.42
CA GLY A 421 2.02 -15.70 21.29
C GLY A 421 1.90 -17.23 21.30
N SER A 422 0.69 -17.77 21.50
CA SER A 422 0.45 -19.21 21.55
C SER A 422 -0.14 -19.72 20.24
N GLY A 423 0.60 -20.60 19.55
CA GLY A 423 0.12 -21.24 18.32
C GLY A 423 -1.18 -22.02 18.49
N LEU A 424 -1.41 -22.64 19.66
CA LEU A 424 -2.66 -23.35 19.96
C LEU A 424 -3.85 -22.41 20.09
N VAL A 425 -3.67 -21.27 20.76
CA VAL A 425 -4.72 -20.25 20.89
C VAL A 425 -5.00 -19.63 19.52
N HIS A 426 -3.95 -19.32 18.76
CA HIS A 426 -4.08 -18.79 17.41
C HIS A 426 -4.91 -19.71 16.50
N ALA A 427 -4.63 -21.02 16.52
CA ALA A 427 -5.37 -21.99 15.73
C ALA A 427 -6.84 -22.10 16.16
N ALA A 428 -7.12 -22.06 17.47
CA ALA A 428 -8.48 -22.08 17.99
C ALA A 428 -9.27 -20.82 17.59
N GLU A 429 -8.68 -19.63 17.76
CA GLU A 429 -9.26 -18.37 17.30
C GLU A 429 -9.53 -18.39 15.80
N HIS A 430 -8.61 -18.94 15.02
CA HIS A 430 -8.72 -18.98 13.57
C HIS A 430 -9.88 -19.87 13.10
N ALA A 431 -10.04 -21.05 13.70
CA ALA A 431 -11.18 -21.93 13.41
C ALA A 431 -12.52 -21.29 13.81
N ASP A 432 -12.57 -20.65 14.98
CA ASP A 432 -13.76 -19.97 15.49
C ASP A 432 -14.24 -18.82 14.58
N LEU A 433 -13.32 -18.09 13.94
CA LEU A 433 -13.67 -17.05 12.95
C LEU A 433 -14.54 -17.61 11.82
N PHE A 434 -14.12 -18.71 11.20
CA PHE A 434 -14.84 -19.27 10.06
C PHE A 434 -16.15 -19.94 10.48
N ASP A 435 -16.17 -20.64 11.61
CA ASP A 435 -17.40 -21.20 12.16
C ASP A 435 -18.45 -20.10 12.39
N ARG A 436 -18.07 -18.95 12.98
CA ARG A 436 -19.02 -17.84 13.23
C ARG A 436 -19.42 -17.06 11.99
N ALA A 437 -18.54 -16.94 11.00
CA ALA A 437 -18.78 -16.16 9.78
C ALA A 437 -19.58 -16.94 8.73
N LEU A 438 -19.31 -18.23 8.58
CA LEU A 438 -19.78 -19.03 7.44
C LEU A 438 -20.86 -20.04 7.81
N ARG A 439 -20.87 -20.57 9.03
CA ARG A 439 -21.90 -21.51 9.51
C ARG A 439 -22.99 -20.77 10.29
#